data_AF-A0A1V6TWX2-F1
#
_entry.id   AF-A0A1V6TWX2-F1
#
_cell.length_a   1.000
_cell.length_b   1.000
_cell.length_c   1.000
_cell.angle_alpha   90.00
_cell.angle_beta   90.00
_cell.angle_gamma   90.00
#
_symmetry.space_group_name_H-M   'P 1'
#
loop_
_entity.id
_entity.type
_entity.pdbx_description
1 polymer ?
#
loop_
_entity_poly.entity_id
_entity_poly.type
_entity_poly.pdbx_seq_one_letter_code
_entity_poly.pdbx_strand_id
1 'polypeptide(L)'
;MDGITIRNVDILRQHEAQQLYQGSLAINVGDENLVQNVLIDGFRVEDIAIGQLINMRVMYNTKYNTAPGRGIRNVTIKNMSYNGTSAGTSIFSGYDESRAISFINFQNLIVNHTRIADNMHKPGWYLTTDYIPAFANSFVSNMTFR
;
A
#
# COMPACT_ATOMS: atom_id res chain seq x y z
N MET A 1 -15.43 -1.39 6.82
CA MET A 1 -14.80 -2.47 7.62
C MET A 1 -13.89 -1.84 8.65
N ASP A 2 -13.86 -2.39 9.85
CA ASP A 2 -13.13 -1.86 11.00
C ASP A 2 -12.49 -3.00 11.79
N GLY A 3 -11.30 -2.78 12.36
CA GLY A 3 -10.63 -3.74 13.24
C GLY A 3 -10.10 -4.98 12.51
N ILE A 4 -9.60 -4.83 11.28
CA ILE A 4 -9.12 -5.95 10.47
C ILE A 4 -7.71 -6.34 10.92
N THR A 5 -7.46 -7.64 11.02
CA THR A 5 -6.13 -8.17 11.28
C THR A 5 -5.83 -9.31 10.32
N ILE A 6 -4.70 -9.21 9.60
CA ILE A 6 -4.19 -10.24 8.71
C ILE A 6 -2.75 -10.53 9.10
N ARG A 7 -2.39 -11.81 9.27
CA ARG A 7 -1.05 -12.19 9.70
C ARG A 7 -0.52 -13.41 8.98
N ASN A 8 0.81 -13.49 8.91
CA ASN A 8 1.56 -14.65 8.45
C ASN A 8 1.14 -15.13 7.06
N VAL A 9 1.36 -14.28 6.06
CA VAL A 9 1.00 -14.56 4.66
C VAL A 9 2.26 -14.63 3.82
N ASP A 10 2.36 -15.70 3.04
CA ASP A 10 3.37 -15.88 1.99
C ASP A 10 2.73 -15.64 0.62
N ILE A 11 3.34 -14.77 -0.17
CA ILE A 11 2.96 -14.50 -1.56
C ILE A 11 4.14 -14.91 -2.43
N LEU A 12 4.03 -16.07 -3.05
CA LEU A 12 5.07 -16.62 -3.91
C LEU A 12 5.21 -15.81 -5.21
N ARG A 13 4.07 -15.43 -5.80
CA ARG A 13 4.06 -14.72 -7.08
C ARG A 13 2.75 -13.95 -7.32
N GLN A 14 2.85 -12.74 -7.86
CA GLN A 14 1.73 -12.07 -8.52
C GLN A 14 1.93 -11.99 -10.05
N HIS A 15 0.85 -12.17 -10.81
CA HIS A 15 0.83 -12.04 -12.27
C HIS A 15 -0.54 -11.48 -12.72
N GLU A 16 -0.80 -10.21 -12.44
CA GLU A 16 -2.05 -9.51 -12.82
C GLU A 16 -1.73 -8.43 -13.87
N ALA A 17 -2.29 -8.55 -15.07
CA ALA A 17 -2.01 -7.63 -16.18
C ALA A 17 -2.80 -6.32 -16.08
N GLN A 18 -3.95 -6.34 -15.40
CA GLN A 18 -4.82 -5.18 -15.27
C GLN A 18 -4.34 -4.29 -14.13
N GLN A 19 -3.66 -3.18 -14.46
CA GLN A 19 -3.06 -2.24 -13.50
C GLN A 19 -4.00 -1.78 -12.38
N LEU A 20 -5.30 -1.65 -12.65
CA LEU A 20 -6.30 -1.24 -11.66
C LEU A 20 -6.51 -2.26 -10.54
N TYR A 21 -6.15 -3.53 -10.75
CA TYR A 21 -6.37 -4.65 -9.84
C TYR A 21 -5.07 -5.30 -9.35
N GLN A 22 -3.94 -4.62 -9.55
CA GLN A 22 -2.63 -5.05 -9.04
C GLN A 22 -2.47 -4.76 -7.54
N GLY A 23 -1.42 -5.34 -6.94
CA GLY A 23 -1.12 -5.23 -5.51
C GLY A 23 -1.07 -6.61 -4.84
N SER A 24 0.11 -7.04 -4.39
CA SER A 24 0.24 -8.23 -3.54
C SER A 24 -0.41 -7.98 -2.16
N LEU A 25 -0.39 -6.72 -1.72
CA LEU A 25 -1.21 -6.18 -0.65
C LEU A 25 -2.08 -5.08 -1.23
N ALA A 26 -3.38 -5.35 -1.36
CA ALA A 26 -4.34 -4.39 -1.90
C ALA A 26 -5.44 -4.04 -0.88
N ILE A 27 -5.69 -2.74 -0.69
CA ILE A 27 -6.85 -2.22 0.06
C ILE A 27 -7.53 -1.18 -0.82
N ASN A 28 -8.64 -1.56 -1.45
CA ASN A 28 -9.38 -0.70 -2.34
C ASN A 28 -10.81 -0.51 -1.84
N VAL A 29 -11.24 0.74 -1.73
CA VAL A 29 -12.57 1.09 -1.21
C VAL A 29 -13.38 1.87 -2.24
N GLY A 30 -14.57 1.36 -2.55
CA GLY A 30 -15.61 2.03 -3.35
C GLY A 30 -16.95 2.00 -2.59
N ASP A 31 -18.01 2.54 -3.18
CA ASP A 31 -19.39 2.44 -2.70
C ASP A 31 -19.58 2.90 -1.25
N GLU A 32 -19.09 4.09 -0.94
CA GLU A 32 -19.16 4.69 0.40
C GLU A 32 -18.51 3.84 1.51
N ASN A 33 -17.70 2.84 1.15
CA ASN A 33 -16.99 2.04 2.14
C ASN A 33 -15.84 2.83 2.77
N LEU A 34 -15.71 2.68 4.07
CA LEU A 34 -14.57 3.11 4.86
C LEU A 34 -13.85 1.86 5.36
N VAL A 35 -12.54 1.80 5.17
CA VAL A 35 -11.69 0.79 5.81
C VAL A 35 -10.83 1.49 6.84
N GLN A 36 -10.85 1.02 8.09
CA GLN A 36 -10.03 1.60 9.15
C GLN A 36 -9.53 0.59 10.17
N ASN A 37 -8.49 0.98 10.92
CA ASN A 37 -7.90 0.21 12.02
C ASN A 37 -7.48 -1.18 11.55
N VAL A 38 -6.55 -1.21 10.60
CA VAL A 38 -6.06 -2.43 9.96
C VAL A 38 -4.65 -2.74 10.45
N LEU A 39 -4.42 -3.99 10.87
CA LEU A 39 -3.09 -4.53 11.14
C LEU A 39 -2.76 -5.64 10.15
N ILE A 40 -1.66 -5.47 9.44
CA ILE A 40 -1.06 -6.48 8.57
C ILE A 40 0.31 -6.80 9.15
N ASP A 41 0.55 -8.05 9.57
CA ASP A 41 1.79 -8.44 10.25
C ASP A 41 2.40 -9.73 9.69
N GLY A 42 3.65 -9.67 9.23
CA GLY A 42 4.36 -10.84 8.72
C GLY A 42 3.91 -11.23 7.31
N PHE A 43 3.91 -10.27 6.39
CA PHE A 43 3.68 -10.49 4.96
C PHE A 43 5.02 -10.67 4.23
N ARG A 44 5.19 -11.79 3.51
CA ARG A 44 6.43 -12.13 2.80
C ARG A 44 6.13 -12.33 1.32
N VAL A 45 6.65 -11.45 0.48
CA VAL A 45 6.45 -11.46 -0.96
C VAL A 45 7.76 -11.88 -1.63
N GLU A 46 7.76 -13.04 -2.29
CA GLU A 46 8.97 -13.57 -2.92
C GLU A 46 9.25 -12.86 -4.23
N ASP A 47 8.32 -12.88 -5.18
CA ASP A 47 8.50 -12.24 -6.49
C ASP A 47 7.17 -11.70 -7.05
N ILE A 48 7.27 -10.75 -7.99
CA ILE A 48 6.14 -10.20 -8.73
C ILE A 48 6.50 -10.23 -10.21
N ALA A 49 5.79 -11.06 -10.98
CA ALA A 49 6.01 -11.16 -12.42
C ALA A 49 5.44 -9.95 -13.15
N ILE A 50 4.17 -9.65 -12.87
CA ILE A 50 3.43 -8.50 -13.37
C ILE A 50 2.51 -8.08 -12.23
N GLY A 51 2.72 -6.88 -11.69
CA GLY A 51 1.97 -6.44 -10.52
C GLY A 51 2.64 -5.28 -9.79
N GLN A 52 2.13 -5.01 -8.60
CA GLN A 52 2.61 -3.98 -7.69
C GLN A 52 2.79 -4.61 -6.31
N LEU A 53 3.73 -4.10 -5.52
CA LEU A 53 3.86 -4.59 -4.16
C LEU A 53 2.63 -4.19 -3.35
N ILE A 54 2.29 -2.90 -3.36
CA ILE A 54 1.17 -2.34 -2.59
C ILE A 54 0.25 -1.52 -3.49
N ASN A 55 -1.05 -1.68 -3.30
CA ASN A 55 -2.07 -0.84 -3.93
C ASN A 55 -3.13 -0.44 -2.89
N MET A 56 -3.18 0.85 -2.53
CA MET A 56 -4.23 1.39 -1.66
C MET A 56 -4.93 2.52 -2.35
N ARG A 57 -6.22 2.36 -2.66
CA ARG A 57 -6.96 3.37 -3.39
C ARG A 57 -8.38 3.56 -2.88
N VAL A 58 -8.79 4.83 -2.83
CA VAL A 58 -10.20 5.17 -2.86
C VAL A 58 -10.63 5.17 -4.31
N MET A 59 -11.38 4.16 -4.71
CA MET A 59 -11.73 3.89 -6.09
C MET A 59 -13.12 4.42 -6.42
N TYR A 60 -13.25 4.93 -7.64
CA TYR A 60 -14.54 5.11 -8.29
C TYR A 60 -14.42 4.58 -9.72
N ASN A 61 -14.69 3.30 -9.88
CA ASN A 61 -14.84 2.68 -11.19
C ASN A 61 -16.33 2.58 -11.49
N THR A 62 -16.86 3.42 -12.39
CA THR A 62 -18.30 3.49 -12.70
C THR A 62 -18.89 2.18 -13.23
N LYS A 63 -18.06 1.21 -13.65
CA LYS A 63 -18.52 -0.13 -14.00
C LYS A 63 -18.92 -0.98 -12.79
N TYR A 64 -18.28 -0.76 -11.64
CA TYR A 64 -18.45 -1.59 -10.44
C TYR A 64 -18.91 -0.81 -9.20
N ASN A 65 -18.78 0.52 -9.21
CA ASN A 65 -19.11 1.38 -8.09
C ASN A 65 -20.19 2.38 -8.48
N THR A 66 -21.14 2.53 -7.59
CA THR A 66 -22.17 3.58 -7.55
C THR A 66 -21.66 4.88 -6.94
N ALA A 67 -20.61 4.82 -6.11
CA ALA A 67 -19.97 5.99 -5.49
C ALA A 67 -18.48 5.72 -5.15
N PRO A 68 -17.63 6.75 -4.96
CA PRO A 68 -16.30 6.55 -4.38
C PRO A 68 -16.37 6.00 -2.94
N GLY A 69 -15.29 5.39 -2.47
CA GLY A 69 -15.15 5.05 -1.05
C GLY A 69 -15.07 6.31 -0.16
N ARG A 70 -15.22 6.12 1.16
CA ARG A 70 -15.07 7.18 2.17
C ARG A 70 -13.64 7.37 2.66
N GLY A 71 -12.74 6.42 2.38
CA GLY A 71 -11.32 6.52 2.73
C GLY A 71 -10.72 5.24 3.28
N ILE A 72 -9.40 5.30 3.50
CA ILE A 72 -8.59 4.26 4.15
C ILE A 72 -7.83 4.93 5.28
N ARG A 73 -7.96 4.44 6.52
CA ARG A 73 -7.44 5.12 7.71
C ARG A 73 -6.76 4.17 8.68
N ASN A 74 -5.67 4.61 9.31
CA ASN A 74 -5.01 3.86 10.38
C ASN A 74 -4.68 2.41 9.98
N VAL A 75 -3.77 2.29 9.01
CA VAL A 75 -3.26 0.99 8.54
C VAL A 75 -1.84 0.83 9.04
N THR A 76 -1.59 -0.21 9.81
CA THR A 76 -0.25 -0.62 10.21
C THR A 76 0.18 -1.84 9.40
N ILE A 77 1.28 -1.71 8.67
CA ILE A 77 1.95 -2.80 7.97
C ILE A 77 3.25 -3.08 8.72
N LYS A 78 3.31 -4.22 9.39
CA LYS A 78 4.40 -4.62 10.27
C LYS A 78 5.10 -5.86 9.71
N ASN A 79 6.43 -5.89 9.78
CA ASN A 79 7.24 -7.04 9.36
C ASN A 79 6.91 -7.52 7.95
N MET A 80 6.88 -6.59 6.99
CA MET A 80 6.66 -6.92 5.59
C MET A 80 8.01 -7.03 4.87
N SER A 81 8.19 -8.07 4.06
CA SER A 81 9.37 -8.24 3.22
C SER A 81 9.02 -8.46 1.75
N TYR A 82 9.80 -7.88 0.86
CA TYR A 82 9.76 -8.14 -0.58
C TYR A 82 11.17 -8.44 -1.10
N ASN A 83 11.33 -9.58 -1.77
CA ASN A 83 12.63 -10.08 -2.25
C ASN A 83 12.73 -10.18 -3.79
N GLY A 84 11.76 -9.59 -4.52
CA GLY A 84 11.72 -9.62 -5.98
C GLY A 84 12.33 -8.38 -6.62
N THR A 85 12.49 -8.41 -7.94
CA THR A 85 13.12 -7.32 -8.71
C THR A 85 12.20 -6.62 -9.70
N SER A 86 10.99 -7.13 -9.92
CA SER A 86 10.17 -6.75 -11.08
C SER A 86 8.81 -6.11 -10.74
N ALA A 87 8.57 -5.82 -9.45
CA ALA A 87 7.37 -5.10 -9.02
C ALA A 87 7.28 -3.73 -9.71
N GLY A 88 6.10 -3.44 -10.25
CA GLY A 88 5.74 -2.11 -10.69
C GLY A 88 5.53 -1.15 -9.53
N THR A 89 5.34 0.13 -9.86
CA THR A 89 5.16 1.19 -8.89
C THR A 89 3.94 0.94 -8.00
N SER A 90 4.14 0.84 -6.70
CA SER A 90 3.07 0.78 -5.69
C SER A 90 2.25 2.07 -5.72
N ILE A 91 0.94 1.96 -5.58
CA ILE A 91 0.03 3.11 -5.72
C ILE A 91 -0.71 3.37 -4.42
N PHE A 92 -0.66 4.62 -3.96
CA PHE A 92 -1.47 5.16 -2.89
C PHE A 92 -2.25 6.36 -3.43
N SER A 93 -3.58 6.25 -3.50
CA SER A 93 -4.40 7.30 -4.11
C SER A 93 -5.70 7.52 -3.33
N GLY A 94 -5.79 8.65 -2.62
CA GLY A 94 -7.08 9.17 -2.17
C GLY A 94 -7.88 9.76 -3.34
N TYR A 95 -9.18 9.96 -3.15
CA TYR A 95 -10.08 10.46 -4.20
C TYR A 95 -10.21 11.98 -4.18
N ASP A 96 -10.47 12.54 -3.00
CA ASP A 96 -10.51 13.98 -2.72
C ASP A 96 -10.13 14.25 -1.25
N GLU A 97 -10.17 15.51 -0.82
CA GLU A 97 -9.82 15.93 0.55
C GLU A 97 -10.66 15.24 1.64
N SER A 98 -11.94 14.97 1.36
CA SER A 98 -12.85 14.30 2.29
C SER A 98 -12.74 12.77 2.26
N ARG A 99 -12.25 12.22 1.14
CA ARG A 99 -12.12 10.80 0.83
C ARG A 99 -10.65 10.41 0.65
N ALA A 100 -9.88 10.70 1.70
CA ALA A 100 -8.43 10.55 1.72
C ALA A 100 -7.94 9.17 2.20
N ILE A 101 -6.66 8.92 1.98
CA ILE A 101 -5.89 7.88 2.66
C ILE A 101 -5.06 8.55 3.75
N SER A 102 -5.12 8.06 4.98
CA SER A 102 -4.41 8.70 6.09
C SER A 102 -3.89 7.71 7.12
N PHE A 103 -2.77 8.06 7.76
CA PHE A 103 -2.16 7.28 8.84
C PHE A 103 -1.79 5.87 8.40
N ILE A 104 -0.87 5.79 7.43
CA ILE A 104 -0.28 4.53 6.98
C ILE A 104 1.09 4.40 7.65
N ASN A 105 1.28 3.33 8.42
CA ASN A 105 2.47 3.12 9.23
C ASN A 105 3.16 1.83 8.84
N PHE A 106 4.29 1.96 8.17
CA PHE A 106 5.19 0.85 7.89
C PHE A 106 6.14 0.66 9.07
N GLN A 107 6.19 -0.55 9.61
CA GLN A 107 7.09 -0.93 10.69
C GLN A 107 7.92 -2.11 10.23
N ASN A 108 9.25 -1.92 10.14
CA ASN A 108 10.14 -2.98 9.67
C ASN A 108 9.76 -3.50 8.27
N LEU A 109 9.61 -2.57 7.31
CA LEU A 109 9.52 -2.91 5.88
C LEU A 109 10.92 -3.22 5.35
N ILE A 110 11.08 -4.38 4.72
CA ILE A 110 12.34 -4.82 4.11
C ILE A 110 12.11 -5.02 2.61
N VAL A 111 12.90 -4.35 1.77
CA VAL A 111 12.90 -4.57 0.33
C VAL A 111 14.31 -4.92 -0.10
N ASN A 112 14.50 -6.12 -0.65
CA ASN A 112 15.78 -6.65 -1.12
C ASN A 112 16.91 -6.41 -0.11
N HIS A 113 16.73 -6.93 1.11
CA HIS A 113 17.65 -6.80 2.25
C HIS A 113 17.82 -5.38 2.81
N THR A 114 17.17 -4.38 2.23
CA THR A 114 17.23 -2.99 2.71
C THR A 114 16.03 -2.70 3.60
N ARG A 115 16.30 -2.25 4.82
CA ARG A 115 15.26 -1.74 5.71
C ARG A 115 14.84 -0.34 5.26
N ILE A 116 13.55 -0.18 4.99
CA ILE A 116 12.95 1.06 4.50
C ILE A 116 12.40 1.84 5.69
N ALA A 117 12.98 3.01 5.96
CA ALA A 117 12.63 3.84 7.10
C ALA A 117 12.90 5.32 6.84
N ASP A 118 12.15 6.20 7.49
CA ASP A 118 12.29 7.65 7.32
C ASP A 118 13.65 8.16 7.78
N ASN A 119 14.27 7.48 8.75
CA ASN A 119 15.59 7.81 9.30
C ASN A 119 16.75 7.05 8.62
N MET A 120 16.51 6.34 7.52
CA MET A 120 17.58 5.64 6.80
C MET A 120 18.54 6.64 6.12
N HIS A 121 19.77 6.20 5.84
CA HIS A 121 20.73 7.04 5.11
C HIS A 121 20.28 7.21 3.65
N LYS A 122 19.90 8.44 3.29
CA LYS A 122 19.50 8.84 1.94
C LYS A 122 19.70 10.35 1.74
N PRO A 123 19.80 10.84 0.49
CA PRO A 123 19.81 12.27 0.23
C PRO A 123 18.56 12.95 0.81
N GLY A 124 18.72 14.14 1.39
CA GLY A 124 17.62 14.83 2.09
C GLY A 124 16.43 15.19 1.20
N TRP A 125 16.62 15.26 -0.12
CA TRP A 125 15.56 15.52 -1.09
C TRP A 125 14.84 14.26 -1.60
N TYR A 126 15.28 13.07 -1.19
CA TYR A 126 14.60 11.81 -1.52
C TYR A 126 13.51 11.50 -0.50
N LEU A 127 12.31 11.22 -1.00
CA LEU A 127 11.23 10.66 -0.20
C LEU A 127 11.59 9.22 0.20
N THR A 128 11.05 8.75 1.33
CA THR A 128 11.28 7.34 1.73
C THR A 128 10.64 6.38 0.72
N THR A 129 9.55 6.82 0.10
CA THR A 129 8.90 6.13 -1.01
C THR A 129 9.77 6.01 -2.26
N ASP A 130 10.83 6.79 -2.43
CA ASP A 130 11.71 6.63 -3.60
C ASP A 130 12.58 5.35 -3.50
N TYR A 131 12.69 4.78 -2.30
CA TYR A 131 13.40 3.52 -2.05
C TYR A 131 12.51 2.28 -2.19
N ILE A 132 11.22 2.48 -2.45
CA ILE A 132 10.25 1.43 -2.76
C ILE A 132 9.38 1.96 -3.88
N PRO A 133 9.59 1.62 -5.18
CA PRO A 133 8.96 2.35 -6.29
C PRO A 133 7.47 2.58 -6.02
N ALA A 134 7.10 3.79 -5.58
CA ALA A 134 5.80 4.08 -5.00
C ALA A 134 5.39 5.51 -5.30
N PHE A 135 4.11 5.66 -5.59
CA PHE A 135 3.47 6.95 -5.84
C PHE A 135 2.36 7.16 -4.82
N ALA A 136 2.35 8.32 -4.18
CA ALA A 136 1.28 8.79 -3.32
C ALA A 136 0.77 10.14 -3.84
N ASN A 137 -0.53 10.26 -4.09
CA ASN A 137 -1.11 11.55 -4.52
C ASN A 137 -1.34 12.52 -3.34
N SER A 138 -1.77 13.75 -3.64
CA SER A 138 -1.97 14.81 -2.65
C SER A 138 -3.04 14.51 -1.59
N PHE A 139 -3.84 13.46 -1.77
CA PHE A 139 -4.88 13.02 -0.82
C PHE A 139 -4.40 11.85 0.06
N VAL A 140 -3.09 11.65 0.14
CA VAL A 140 -2.43 10.73 1.06
C VAL A 140 -1.66 11.54 2.10
N SER A 141 -1.92 11.28 3.38
CA SER A 141 -1.26 12.01 4.48
C SER A 141 -0.82 11.09 5.61
N ASN A 142 0.17 11.54 6.39
CA ASN A 142 0.70 10.81 7.55
C ASN A 142 1.15 9.37 7.19
N MET A 143 1.81 9.22 6.05
CA MET A 143 2.52 7.98 5.69
C MET A 143 3.90 8.01 6.35
N THR A 144 4.21 7.01 7.15
CA THR A 144 5.45 6.94 7.94
C THR A 144 6.11 5.58 7.80
N PHE A 145 7.44 5.58 7.87
CA PHE A 145 8.27 4.38 7.76
C PHE A 145 9.20 4.32 8.96
N ARG A 146 9.01 3.30 9.79
CA ARG A 146 9.72 3.12 11.06
C ARG A 146 10.73 1.99 11.00
#